data_AF-A0A1B1BER7-F1
#
_entry.id   AF-A0A1B1BER7-F1
#
_cell.length_a   1.000
_cell.length_b   1.000
_cell.length_c   1.000
_cell.angle_alpha   90.00
_cell.angle_beta   90.00
_cell.angle_gamma   90.00
#
_symmetry.space_group_name_H-M   'P 1'
#
loop_
_entity.id
_entity.type
_entity.pdbx_description
1 polymer ?
#
loop_
_entity_poly.entity_id
_entity_poly.type
_entity_poly.pdbx_seq_one_letter_code
_entity_poly.pdbx_strand_id
1 'polypeptide(L)'
;MGILDSFEKGLERAVNGAFAKTFKSGVQPVEITSALRRELDTKAAVVARDRILAPNRFTVRLAQADFRRITDLGPALVDELIQLVQQHAASQGYQFTGAVTIDFENDPGLSEGMVQVDSTSVKGTVAWTPVLDINGHRHALVKSRTVIGRGSDADITIDDTGTSRRHVEIIWDGARAQVRDLGSTNGSQLNGAPVTQAILEPDSVITIGRTRIVFRVVAQAGSDPAPRRTDDATQRHDMGGFWGPNT
;
A
#
# COMPACT_ATOMS: atom_id res chain seq x y z
N MET A 1 -2.99 -22.20 16.02
CA MET A 1 -3.05 -22.76 14.65
C MET A 1 -2.05 -22.00 13.81
N GLY A 2 -1.20 -22.69 13.05
CA GLY A 2 -0.14 -22.05 12.27
C GLY A 2 -0.69 -21.35 11.02
N ILE A 3 -0.06 -20.25 10.61
CA ILE A 3 -0.40 -19.51 9.38
C ILE A 3 -0.24 -20.41 8.14
N LEU A 4 0.73 -21.33 8.18
CA LEU A 4 0.96 -22.34 7.14
C LEU A 4 -0.22 -23.30 6.97
N ASP A 5 -0.81 -23.76 8.07
CA ASP A 5 -2.00 -24.63 8.06
C ASP A 5 -3.24 -23.90 7.51
N SER A 6 -3.29 -22.57 7.63
CA SER A 6 -4.36 -21.76 7.04
C SER A 6 -4.18 -21.58 5.52
N PHE A 7 -2.94 -21.40 5.07
CA PHE A 7 -2.57 -21.33 3.65
C PHE A 7 -2.81 -22.65 2.93
N GLU A 8 -2.38 -23.78 3.51
CA GLU A 8 -2.62 -25.12 2.93
C GLU A 8 -4.13 -25.36 2.74
N LYS A 9 -4.94 -25.03 3.75
CA LYS A 9 -6.42 -25.13 3.65
C LYS A 9 -7.03 -24.15 2.66
N GLY A 10 -6.48 -22.94 2.50
CA GLY A 10 -6.95 -21.95 1.52
C GLY A 10 -6.70 -22.42 0.09
N LEU A 11 -5.47 -22.85 -0.16
CA LEU A 11 -5.03 -23.36 -1.44
C LEU A 11 -5.73 -24.67 -1.83
N GLU A 12 -5.91 -25.62 -0.90
CA GLU A 12 -6.68 -26.86 -1.12
C GLU A 12 -8.15 -26.63 -1.51
N ARG A 13 -8.74 -25.53 -1.02
CA ARG A 13 -10.12 -25.14 -1.39
C ARG A 13 -10.17 -24.50 -2.78
N ALA A 14 -9.11 -23.79 -3.16
CA ALA A 14 -9.04 -23.06 -4.42
C ALA A 14 -8.58 -23.94 -5.60
N VAL A 15 -7.78 -24.98 -5.33
CA VAL A 15 -7.34 -25.96 -6.34
C VAL A 15 -8.11 -27.26 -6.12
N ASN A 16 -8.89 -27.69 -7.12
CA ASN A 16 -9.76 -28.88 -7.05
C ASN A 16 -8.99 -30.19 -6.74
N GLY A 17 -8.64 -30.44 -5.47
CA GLY A 17 -8.04 -31.70 -4.97
C GLY A 17 -6.71 -32.12 -5.61
N ALA A 18 -6.11 -31.31 -6.49
CA ALA A 18 -4.94 -31.66 -7.30
C ALA A 18 -3.59 -31.61 -6.55
N PHE A 19 -3.63 -31.27 -5.26
CA PHE A 19 -2.46 -30.89 -4.47
C PHE A 19 -1.60 -32.08 -4.02
N ALA A 20 -2.21 -33.18 -3.58
CA ALA A 20 -1.47 -34.23 -2.86
C ALA A 20 -0.67 -35.20 -3.74
N LYS A 21 -0.89 -35.22 -5.07
CA LYS A 21 -0.25 -36.20 -5.98
C LYS A 21 0.82 -35.61 -6.92
N THR A 22 0.87 -34.29 -7.09
CA THR A 22 1.68 -33.65 -8.16
C THR A 22 3.00 -33.03 -7.67
N PHE A 23 3.20 -32.88 -6.36
CA PHE A 23 4.36 -32.14 -5.78
C PHE A 23 5.39 -33.02 -5.05
N LYS A 24 5.47 -34.32 -5.35
CA LYS A 24 6.49 -35.21 -4.74
C LYS A 24 7.93 -34.92 -5.20
N SER A 25 8.09 -34.16 -6.28
CA SER A 25 9.39 -33.73 -6.82
C SER A 25 9.33 -32.25 -7.17
N GLY A 26 10.35 -31.46 -6.81
CA GLY A 26 10.47 -30.03 -7.11
C GLY A 26 9.84 -29.10 -6.06
N VAL A 27 9.75 -27.81 -6.40
CA VAL A 27 9.40 -26.74 -5.46
C VAL A 27 7.99 -26.90 -4.91
N GLN A 28 7.88 -26.81 -3.58
CA GLN A 28 6.60 -26.84 -2.90
C GLN A 28 6.11 -25.42 -2.57
N PRO A 29 4.79 -25.16 -2.57
CA PRO A 29 4.25 -23.85 -2.20
C PRO A 29 4.65 -23.36 -0.80
N VAL A 30 4.90 -24.28 0.13
CA VAL A 30 5.43 -23.96 1.48
C VAL A 30 6.87 -23.46 1.46
N GLU A 31 7.66 -23.85 0.47
CA GLU A 31 9.03 -23.37 0.28
C GLU A 31 9.03 -21.94 -0.25
N ILE A 32 8.16 -21.63 -1.22
CA ILE A 32 7.92 -20.27 -1.73
C ILE A 32 7.48 -19.36 -0.58
N THR A 33 6.54 -19.84 0.23
CA THR A 33 6.05 -19.15 1.43
C THR A 33 7.19 -18.81 2.40
N SER A 34 8.03 -19.80 2.70
CA SER A 34 9.15 -19.62 3.62
C SER A 34 10.19 -18.65 3.06
N ALA A 35 10.45 -18.71 1.75
CA ALA A 35 11.36 -17.80 1.06
C ALA A 35 10.85 -16.35 1.05
N LEU A 36 9.55 -16.14 0.78
CA LEU A 36 8.92 -14.82 0.82
C LEU A 36 8.97 -14.20 2.22
N ARG A 37 8.67 -14.97 3.27
CA ARG A 37 8.77 -14.50 4.66
C ARG A 37 10.20 -14.09 5.01
N ARG A 38 11.16 -14.95 4.69
CA ARG A 38 12.58 -14.68 4.92
C ARG A 38 13.03 -13.41 4.21
N GLU A 39 12.65 -13.23 2.94
CA GLU A 39 13.00 -12.04 2.17
C GLU A 39 12.35 -10.78 2.77
N LEU A 40 11.07 -10.86 3.17
CA LEU A 40 10.37 -9.78 3.86
C LEU A 40 11.10 -9.34 5.13
N ASP A 41 11.42 -10.30 6.01
CA ASP A 41 12.10 -10.04 7.29
C ASP A 41 13.52 -9.47 7.06
N THR A 42 14.20 -9.94 6.02
CA THR A 42 15.58 -9.53 5.68
C THR A 42 15.65 -8.12 5.13
N LYS A 43 14.66 -7.71 4.31
CA LYS A 43 14.64 -6.42 3.62
C LYS A 43 13.79 -5.36 4.29
N ALA A 44 13.08 -5.72 5.36
CA ALA A 44 12.37 -4.79 6.21
C ALA A 44 13.35 -3.74 6.77
N ALA A 45 13.06 -2.47 6.52
CA ALA A 45 13.91 -1.34 6.90
C ALA A 45 13.18 -0.39 7.85
N VAL A 46 13.86 0.03 8.92
CA VAL A 46 13.34 1.05 9.83
C VAL A 46 13.44 2.42 9.17
N VAL A 47 12.31 3.09 8.97
CA VAL A 47 12.27 4.42 8.30
C VAL A 47 11.92 5.55 9.28
N ALA A 48 11.22 5.24 10.38
CA ALA A 48 10.95 6.16 11.48
C ALA A 48 10.99 5.43 12.83
N ARG A 49 11.01 6.18 13.95
CA ARG A 49 11.24 5.65 15.33
C ARG A 49 10.41 4.41 15.68
N ASP A 50 9.21 4.27 15.13
CA ASP A 50 8.32 3.12 15.35
C ASP A 50 7.69 2.58 14.04
N ARG A 51 8.35 2.75 12.88
CA ARG A 51 7.81 2.26 11.59
C ARG A 51 8.85 1.51 10.77
N ILE A 52 8.56 0.23 10.54
CA ILE A 52 9.34 -0.68 9.72
C ILE A 52 8.63 -0.82 8.37
N LEU A 53 9.29 -0.40 7.29
CA LEU A 53 8.78 -0.55 5.94
C LEU A 53 9.28 -1.85 5.32
N ALA A 54 8.36 -2.60 4.74
CA ALA A 54 8.64 -3.81 4.00
C ALA A 54 8.55 -3.57 2.48
N PRO A 55 9.29 -4.35 1.68
CA PRO A 55 9.15 -4.35 0.23
C PRO A 55 7.75 -4.82 -0.18
N ASN A 56 7.23 -4.29 -1.29
CA ASN A 56 5.88 -4.54 -1.77
C ASN A 56 5.82 -5.16 -3.17
N ARG A 57 6.96 -5.41 -3.81
CA ARG A 57 7.06 -6.19 -5.04
C ARG A 57 8.04 -7.33 -4.85
N PHE A 58 7.59 -8.54 -5.15
CA PHE A 58 8.38 -9.76 -5.06
C PHE A 58 8.42 -10.45 -6.41
N THR A 59 9.61 -10.89 -6.82
CA THR A 59 9.80 -11.73 -8.00
C THR A 59 10.33 -13.07 -7.52
N VAL A 60 9.50 -14.11 -7.67
CA VAL A 60 9.85 -15.49 -7.32
C VAL A 60 10.42 -16.17 -8.57
N ARG A 61 11.73 -16.41 -8.56
CA ARG A 61 12.46 -17.08 -9.64
C ARG A 61 12.52 -18.58 -9.38
N LEU A 62 12.17 -19.34 -10.40
CA LEU A 62 12.08 -20.81 -10.36
C LEU A 62 12.71 -21.43 -11.61
N ALA A 63 13.21 -22.65 -11.49
CA ALA A 63 13.60 -23.46 -12.66
C ALA A 63 12.40 -23.70 -13.58
N GLN A 64 12.63 -23.92 -14.88
CA GLN A 64 11.56 -24.02 -15.88
C GLN A 64 10.47 -25.06 -15.54
N ALA A 65 10.86 -26.23 -15.03
CA ALA A 65 9.93 -27.30 -14.66
C ALA A 65 9.08 -26.95 -13.42
N ASP A 66 9.65 -26.22 -12.46
CA ASP A 66 8.94 -25.72 -11.28
C ASP A 66 8.02 -24.55 -11.65
N PHE A 67 8.53 -23.60 -12.43
CA PHE A 67 7.78 -22.44 -12.93
C PHE A 67 6.48 -22.87 -13.60
N ARG A 68 6.54 -23.80 -14.55
CA ARG A 68 5.34 -24.32 -15.25
C ARG A 68 4.32 -24.90 -14.28
N ARG A 69 4.75 -25.78 -13.36
CA ARG A 69 3.87 -26.42 -12.38
C ARG A 69 3.21 -25.41 -11.45
N ILE A 70 3.94 -24.38 -11.04
CA ILE A 70 3.42 -23.33 -10.16
C ILE A 70 2.45 -22.42 -10.92
N THR A 71 2.76 -22.04 -12.16
CA THR A 71 1.84 -21.23 -12.99
C THR A 71 0.57 -21.99 -13.37
N ASP A 72 0.62 -23.31 -13.50
CA ASP A 72 -0.55 -24.16 -13.78
C ASP A 72 -1.57 -24.17 -12.63
N LEU A 73 -1.17 -23.82 -11.40
CA LEU A 73 -2.08 -23.65 -10.26
C LEU A 73 -2.97 -22.40 -10.40
N GLY A 74 -2.58 -21.47 -11.29
CA GLY A 74 -3.37 -20.30 -11.61
C GLY A 74 -3.35 -19.19 -10.53
N PRO A 75 -4.24 -18.20 -10.65
CA PRO A 75 -4.21 -16.98 -9.85
C PRO A 75 -4.49 -17.21 -8.35
N ALA A 76 -5.19 -18.29 -8.01
CA ALA A 76 -5.52 -18.62 -6.62
C ALA A 76 -4.28 -18.77 -5.73
N LEU A 77 -3.19 -19.32 -6.25
CA LEU A 77 -1.94 -19.41 -5.50
C LEU A 77 -1.37 -18.03 -5.19
N VAL A 78 -1.39 -17.12 -6.16
CA VAL A 78 -0.88 -15.75 -5.99
C VAL A 78 -1.69 -15.03 -4.92
N ASP A 79 -3.01 -15.13 -4.96
CA ASP A 79 -3.89 -14.52 -3.97
C ASP A 79 -3.59 -15.02 -2.55
N GLU A 80 -3.42 -16.33 -2.38
CA GLU A 80 -3.06 -16.94 -1.09
C GLU A 80 -1.66 -16.50 -0.60
N LEU A 81 -0.67 -16.43 -1.50
CA LEU A 81 0.66 -15.93 -1.15
C LEU A 81 0.64 -14.45 -0.75
N ILE A 82 -0.16 -13.63 -1.43
CA ILE A 82 -0.36 -12.21 -1.08
C ILE A 82 -1.00 -12.10 0.31
N GLN A 83 -2.07 -12.85 0.58
CA GLN A 83 -2.71 -12.87 1.90
C GLN A 83 -1.72 -13.28 2.99
N LEU A 84 -0.90 -14.30 2.74
CA LEU A 84 0.11 -14.75 3.68
C LEU A 84 1.16 -13.67 3.98
N VAL A 85 1.69 -13.01 2.94
CA VAL A 85 2.69 -11.93 3.10
C VAL A 85 2.10 -10.76 3.89
N GLN A 86 0.85 -10.39 3.60
CA GLN A 86 0.13 -9.34 4.34
C GLN A 86 -0.08 -9.70 5.81
N GLN A 87 -0.50 -10.94 6.09
CA GLN A 87 -0.72 -11.41 7.46
C GLN A 87 0.59 -11.50 8.25
N HIS A 88 1.67 -12.01 7.66
CA HIS A 88 2.98 -12.08 8.30
C HIS A 88 3.50 -10.67 8.60
N ALA A 89 3.44 -9.74 7.65
CA ALA A 89 3.80 -8.34 7.85
C ALA A 89 3.02 -7.69 9.01
N ALA A 90 1.69 -7.87 9.04
CA ALA A 90 0.86 -7.34 10.13
C ALA A 90 1.27 -7.91 11.50
N SER A 91 1.61 -9.22 11.56
CA SER A 91 2.07 -9.86 12.80
C SER A 91 3.43 -9.34 13.29
N GLN A 92 4.31 -8.92 12.37
CA GLN A 92 5.64 -8.37 12.68
C GLN A 92 5.61 -6.84 12.84
N GLY A 93 4.46 -6.19 12.63
CA GLY A 93 4.32 -4.73 12.65
C GLY A 93 4.92 -4.03 11.43
N TYR A 94 5.14 -4.74 10.33
CA TYR A 94 5.66 -4.19 9.09
C TYR A 94 4.57 -3.48 8.29
N GLN A 95 4.96 -2.46 7.54
CA GLN A 95 4.05 -1.68 6.69
C GLN A 95 4.57 -1.67 5.25
N PHE A 96 3.67 -1.78 4.28
CA PHE A 96 4.02 -1.70 2.86
C PHE A 96 3.86 -0.29 2.31
N THR A 97 4.66 0.05 1.31
CA THR A 97 4.57 1.34 0.59
C THR A 97 3.50 1.37 -0.50
N GLY A 98 2.87 0.23 -0.80
CA GLY A 98 1.83 0.10 -1.80
C GLY A 98 1.22 -1.30 -1.79
N ALA A 99 0.46 -1.63 -2.84
CA ALA A 99 -0.06 -2.97 -3.01
C ALA A 99 1.08 -4.00 -3.07
N VAL A 100 0.86 -5.15 -2.44
CA VAL A 100 1.79 -6.29 -2.52
C VAL A 100 1.56 -6.98 -3.86
N THR A 101 2.64 -7.14 -4.62
CA THR A 101 2.65 -7.82 -5.93
C THR A 101 3.66 -8.96 -5.88
N ILE A 102 3.26 -10.12 -6.39
CA ILE A 102 4.11 -11.32 -6.46
C ILE A 102 4.04 -11.81 -7.89
N ASP A 103 5.18 -11.76 -8.57
CA ASP A 103 5.36 -12.27 -9.92
C ASP A 103 6.22 -13.52 -9.88
N PHE A 104 5.96 -14.46 -10.79
CA PHE A 104 6.81 -15.62 -11.00
C PHE A 104 7.65 -15.42 -12.27
N GLU A 105 8.92 -15.79 -12.22
CA GLU A 105 9.82 -15.73 -13.37
C GLU A 105 10.55 -17.07 -13.55
N ASN A 106 10.69 -17.51 -14.79
CA ASN A 106 11.53 -18.65 -15.13
C ASN A 106 13.00 -18.22 -15.19
N ASP A 107 13.85 -18.85 -14.38
CA ASP A 107 15.29 -18.66 -14.41
C ASP A 107 15.98 -19.96 -14.86
N PRO A 108 16.50 -20.02 -16.11
CA PRO A 108 17.21 -21.19 -16.61
C PRO A 108 18.49 -21.53 -15.85
N GLY A 109 19.03 -20.61 -15.06
CA GLY A 109 20.21 -20.83 -14.23
C GLY A 109 19.92 -21.54 -12.90
N LEU A 110 18.65 -21.70 -12.53
CA LEU A 110 18.25 -22.39 -11.30
C LEU A 110 18.03 -23.89 -11.55
N SER A 111 18.54 -24.70 -10.62
CA SER A 111 18.22 -26.12 -10.54
C SER A 111 16.81 -26.32 -9.99
N GLU A 112 16.15 -27.42 -10.39
CA GLU A 112 14.85 -27.80 -9.85
C GLU A 112 14.88 -27.91 -8.33
N GLY A 113 13.80 -27.49 -7.67
CA GLY A 113 13.70 -27.44 -6.21
C GLY A 113 14.37 -26.21 -5.57
N MET A 114 15.02 -25.33 -6.34
CA MET A 114 15.52 -24.07 -5.82
C MET A 114 14.52 -22.93 -6.05
N VAL A 115 14.33 -22.14 -4.99
CA VAL A 115 13.53 -20.91 -5.02
C VAL A 115 14.45 -19.73 -4.71
N GLN A 116 14.44 -18.73 -5.58
CA GLN A 116 14.99 -17.42 -5.29
C GLN A 116 13.87 -16.39 -5.26
N VAL A 117 13.96 -15.47 -4.31
CA VAL A 117 13.01 -14.37 -4.17
C VAL A 117 13.81 -13.10 -4.15
N ASP A 118 13.57 -12.26 -5.16
CA ASP A 118 14.02 -10.87 -5.14
C ASP A 118 12.87 -9.98 -4.67
N SER A 119 13.21 -8.93 -3.94
CA SER A 119 12.22 -7.95 -3.52
C SER A 119 12.66 -6.53 -3.83
N THR A 120 11.68 -5.69 -4.18
CA THR A 120 11.90 -4.27 -4.38
C THR A 120 10.88 -3.50 -3.55
N SER A 121 11.38 -2.54 -2.78
CA SER A 121 10.55 -1.43 -2.32
C SER A 121 10.57 -0.42 -3.46
N VAL A 122 9.49 -0.34 -4.24
CA VAL A 122 9.37 0.80 -5.14
C VAL A 122 9.39 2.03 -4.24
N LYS A 123 10.32 2.97 -4.48
CA LYS A 123 10.25 4.35 -3.95
C LYS A 123 9.06 5.06 -4.59
N GLY A 124 7.87 4.47 -4.50
CA GLY A 124 6.65 5.22 -4.56
C GLY A 124 6.69 6.08 -3.32
N THR A 125 6.68 7.39 -3.51
CA THR A 125 6.30 8.31 -2.44
C THR A 125 4.99 7.76 -1.90
N VAL A 126 5.01 7.09 -0.74
CA VAL A 126 3.76 6.75 -0.06
C VAL A 126 3.18 8.10 0.28
N ALA A 127 2.21 8.54 -0.51
CA ALA A 127 1.42 9.70 -0.18
C ALA A 127 0.51 9.22 0.95
N TRP A 128 1.08 9.23 2.17
CA TRP A 128 0.33 9.11 3.40
C TRP A 128 -0.72 10.20 3.36
N THR A 129 -1.94 9.81 3.02
CA THR A 129 -3.03 10.76 2.90
C THR A 129 -3.66 10.83 4.28
N PRO A 130 -3.44 11.91 5.03
CA PRO A 130 -4.22 12.15 6.24
C PRO A 130 -5.70 12.22 5.87
N VAL A 131 -6.53 11.49 6.60
CA VAL A 131 -7.98 11.52 6.44
C VAL A 131 -8.64 11.76 7.78
N LEU A 132 -9.78 12.46 7.74
CA LEU A 132 -10.64 12.65 8.90
C LEU A 132 -11.95 11.90 8.66
N ASP A 133 -12.30 10.98 9.55
CA ASP A 133 -13.62 10.38 9.58
C ASP A 133 -14.53 11.25 10.48
N ILE A 134 -15.56 11.84 9.89
CA ILE A 134 -16.48 12.81 10.51
C ILE A 134 -17.90 12.42 10.15
N ASN A 135 -18.76 12.16 11.15
CA ASN A 135 -20.16 11.78 10.94
C ASN A 135 -20.35 10.61 9.93
N GLY A 136 -19.40 9.67 9.87
CA GLY A 136 -19.41 8.55 8.93
C GLY A 136 -18.86 8.85 7.53
N HIS A 137 -18.47 10.10 7.26
CA HIS A 137 -17.84 10.51 6.00
C HIS A 137 -16.33 10.69 6.16
N ARG A 138 -15.58 10.29 5.14
CA ARG A 138 -14.12 10.42 5.11
C ARG A 138 -13.69 11.62 4.29
N HIS A 139 -12.93 12.51 4.89
CA HIS A 139 -12.39 13.71 4.26
C HIS A 139 -10.87 13.61 4.13
N ALA A 140 -10.33 13.60 2.92
CA ALA A 140 -8.89 13.65 2.69
C ALA A 140 -8.34 15.06 2.90
N LEU A 141 -7.23 15.20 3.64
CA LEU A 141 -6.56 16.49 3.80
C LEU A 141 -5.57 16.68 2.66
N VAL A 142 -6.02 17.36 1.61
CA VAL A 142 -5.22 17.64 0.41
C VAL A 142 -4.34 18.88 0.61
N LYS A 143 -4.72 19.77 1.54
CA LYS A 143 -4.01 21.01 1.85
C LYS A 143 -3.12 20.81 3.09
N SER A 144 -2.00 21.54 3.14
CA SER A 144 -1.13 21.58 4.33
C SER A 144 -1.82 22.14 5.58
N ARG A 145 -2.89 22.91 5.39
CA ARG A 145 -3.74 23.46 6.46
C ARG A 145 -5.19 23.25 6.06
N THR A 146 -5.96 22.63 6.95
CA THR A 146 -7.40 22.41 6.77
C THR A 146 -8.15 22.96 7.99
N VAL A 147 -9.04 23.92 7.79
CA VAL A 147 -9.87 24.51 8.84
C VAL A 147 -11.19 23.75 8.94
N ILE A 148 -11.60 23.42 10.15
CA ILE A 148 -12.85 22.72 10.45
C ILE A 148 -13.71 23.61 11.35
N GLY A 149 -14.99 23.73 11.02
CA GLY A 149 -15.94 24.51 11.80
C GLY A 149 -17.29 24.58 11.12
N ARG A 150 -18.26 25.31 11.70
CA ARG A 150 -19.61 25.43 11.11
C ARG A 150 -19.74 26.55 10.08
N GLY A 151 -18.70 27.37 9.93
CA GLY A 151 -18.71 28.52 9.04
C GLY A 151 -18.54 28.12 7.59
N SER A 152 -19.05 28.95 6.67
CA SER A 152 -18.82 28.79 5.23
C SER A 152 -17.38 29.08 4.82
N ASP A 153 -16.58 29.63 5.72
CA ASP A 153 -15.15 29.90 5.58
C ASP A 153 -14.26 28.73 6.05
N ALA A 154 -14.84 27.65 6.56
CA ALA A 154 -14.12 26.42 6.88
C ALA A 154 -13.93 25.54 5.63
N ASP A 155 -12.81 24.82 5.55
CA ASP A 155 -12.56 23.85 4.49
C ASP A 155 -13.45 22.61 4.64
N ILE A 156 -13.73 22.21 5.89
CA ILE A 156 -14.69 21.17 6.23
C ILE A 156 -15.76 21.78 7.12
N THR A 157 -16.96 21.93 6.56
CA THR A 157 -18.11 22.48 7.28
C THR A 157 -18.81 21.40 8.10
N ILE A 158 -19.04 21.70 9.38
CA ILE A 158 -19.73 20.83 10.33
C ILE A 158 -21.09 21.43 10.68
N ASP A 159 -22.15 20.65 10.50
CA ASP A 159 -23.49 21.03 10.95
C ASP A 159 -23.67 20.71 12.44
N ASP A 160 -23.06 21.54 13.29
CA ASP A 160 -23.18 21.44 14.74
C ASP A 160 -23.18 22.82 15.39
N THR A 161 -24.26 23.13 16.10
CA THR A 161 -24.44 24.39 16.82
C THR A 161 -23.42 24.57 17.95
N GLY A 162 -22.88 23.47 18.50
CA GLY A 162 -21.80 23.50 19.49
C GLY A 162 -20.42 23.82 18.90
N THR A 163 -20.32 23.94 17.58
CA THR A 163 -19.06 24.17 16.88
C THR A 163 -18.92 25.64 16.46
N SER A 164 -17.76 26.27 16.70
CA SER A 164 -17.48 27.63 16.24
C SER A 164 -17.34 27.70 14.71
N ARG A 165 -17.52 28.90 14.12
CA ARG A 165 -17.42 29.09 12.65
C ARG A 165 -16.09 28.58 12.09
N ARG A 166 -15.00 28.93 12.77
CA ARG A 166 -13.68 28.32 12.65
C ARG A 166 -13.32 27.77 14.02
N HIS A 167 -13.28 26.45 14.18
CA HIS A 167 -13.14 25.82 15.49
C HIS A 167 -11.71 25.32 15.70
N VAL A 168 -11.27 24.44 14.81
CA VAL A 168 -9.91 23.89 14.81
C VAL A 168 -9.31 23.97 13.43
N GLU A 169 -8.00 23.89 13.37
CA GLU A 169 -7.25 23.58 12.16
C GLU A 169 -6.42 22.33 12.34
N ILE A 170 -6.27 21.60 11.25
CA ILE A 170 -5.34 20.49 11.11
C ILE A 170 -4.21 20.96 10.19
N ILE A 171 -2.99 20.87 10.70
CA ILE A 171 -1.77 21.19 9.96
C ILE A 171 -1.10 19.86 9.62
N TRP A 172 -0.82 19.64 8.34
CA TRP A 172 -0.12 18.48 7.82
C TRP A 172 1.15 18.95 7.09
N ASP A 173 2.32 18.51 7.57
CA ASP A 173 3.62 18.87 6.98
C ASP A 173 4.12 17.84 5.95
N GLY A 174 3.30 16.84 5.61
CA GLY A 174 3.69 15.69 4.79
C GLY A 174 4.05 14.44 5.59
N ALA A 175 4.34 14.58 6.88
CA ALA A 175 4.75 13.48 7.76
C ALA A 175 4.01 13.44 9.11
N ARG A 176 3.66 14.60 9.66
CA ARG A 176 3.04 14.78 10.97
C ARG A 176 1.80 15.64 10.86
N ALA A 177 0.78 15.24 11.61
CA ALA A 177 -0.43 16.02 11.80
C ALA A 177 -0.38 16.73 13.14
N GLN A 178 -0.91 17.94 13.17
CA GLN A 178 -1.13 18.71 14.39
C GLN A 178 -2.54 19.29 14.36
N VAL A 179 -3.24 19.20 15.48
CA VAL A 179 -4.48 19.95 15.71
C VAL A 179 -4.16 21.24 16.47
N ARG A 180 -4.84 22.32 16.11
CA ARG A 180 -4.83 23.57 16.85
C ARG A 180 -6.24 24.14 16.97
N ASP A 181 -6.62 24.52 18.18
CA ASP A 181 -7.84 25.27 18.46
C ASP A 181 -7.68 26.74 18.01
N LEU A 182 -8.71 27.29 17.37
CA LEU A 182 -8.72 28.62 16.79
C LEU A 182 -9.41 29.67 17.68
N GLY A 183 -9.44 29.44 19.00
CA GLY A 183 -10.18 30.29 19.94
C GLY A 183 -11.67 29.94 19.92
N SER A 184 -11.98 28.66 19.92
CA SER A 184 -13.35 28.18 19.92
C SER A 184 -14.10 28.55 21.21
N THR A 185 -15.42 28.65 21.12
CA THR A 185 -16.26 29.08 22.25
C THR A 185 -16.37 28.00 23.33
N ASN A 186 -16.44 26.73 22.93
CA ASN A 186 -16.63 25.58 23.83
C ASN A 186 -15.33 24.82 24.10
N GLY A 187 -14.23 25.23 23.49
CA GLY A 187 -12.96 24.50 23.53
C GLY A 187 -12.97 23.25 22.66
N SER A 188 -11.77 22.75 22.40
CA SER A 188 -11.51 21.48 21.71
C SER A 188 -10.97 20.44 22.68
N GLN A 189 -11.24 19.17 22.41
CA GLN A 189 -10.65 18.05 23.14
C GLN A 189 -9.94 17.09 22.20
N LEU A 190 -8.82 16.52 22.65
CA LEU A 190 -8.09 15.42 22.02
C LEU A 190 -8.10 14.23 22.97
N ASN A 191 -8.65 13.09 22.53
CA ASN A 191 -8.78 11.86 23.30
C ASN A 191 -9.47 12.09 24.67
N GLY A 192 -10.42 13.02 24.73
CA GLY A 192 -11.18 13.39 25.93
C GLY A 192 -10.50 14.42 26.84
N ALA A 193 -9.28 14.87 26.53
CA ALA A 193 -8.58 15.92 27.27
C ALA A 193 -8.65 17.27 26.53
N PRO A 194 -8.80 18.41 27.22
CA PRO A 194 -8.76 19.73 26.59
C PRO A 194 -7.46 19.97 25.80
N VAL A 195 -7.57 20.58 24.62
CA VAL A 195 -6.42 20.83 23.74
C VAL A 195 -6.46 22.22 23.13
N THR A 196 -5.34 22.94 23.20
CA THR A 196 -5.11 24.16 22.43
C THR A 196 -4.27 23.86 21.19
N GLN A 197 -3.25 23.01 21.33
CA GLN A 197 -2.41 22.54 20.23
C GLN A 197 -1.77 21.20 20.61
N ALA A 198 -1.80 20.21 19.73
CA ALA A 198 -1.19 18.90 19.98
C ALA A 198 -0.89 18.14 18.68
N ILE A 199 0.11 17.26 18.74
CA ILE A 199 0.38 16.30 17.66
C ILE A 199 -0.77 15.29 17.61
N LEU A 200 -1.19 14.94 16.40
CA LEU A 200 -2.18 13.90 16.16
C LEU A 200 -1.49 12.60 15.79
N GLU A 201 -1.67 11.60 16.63
CA GLU A 201 -1.32 10.22 16.32
C GLU A 201 -2.47 9.54 15.57
N PRO A 202 -2.21 8.53 14.73
CA PRO A 202 -3.27 7.74 14.11
C PRO A 202 -4.31 7.25 15.12
N ASP A 203 -5.57 7.25 14.70
CA ASP A 203 -6.76 6.92 15.49
C ASP A 203 -7.06 7.88 16.66
N SER A 204 -6.34 9.01 16.75
CA SER A 204 -6.69 10.10 17.66
C SER A 204 -8.08 10.65 17.40
N VAL A 205 -8.77 10.97 18.49
CA VAL A 205 -10.15 11.46 18.48
C VAL A 205 -10.18 12.91 18.89
N ILE A 206 -10.59 13.78 17.98
CA ILE A 206 -10.81 15.20 18.22
C ILE A 206 -12.31 15.40 18.45
N THR A 207 -12.68 16.06 19.54
CA THR A 207 -14.07 16.40 19.84
C THR A 207 -14.22 17.91 19.84
N ILE A 208 -15.14 18.41 19.02
CA ILE A 208 -15.54 19.81 18.95
C ILE A 208 -17.06 19.89 19.05
N GLY A 209 -17.59 20.70 19.99
CA GLY A 209 -19.03 20.69 20.26
C GLY A 209 -19.55 19.29 20.61
N ARG A 210 -20.40 18.73 19.76
CA ARG A 210 -20.91 17.34 19.83
C ARG A 210 -20.32 16.44 18.75
N THR A 211 -19.48 16.98 17.88
CA THR A 211 -18.92 16.28 16.73
C THR A 211 -17.64 15.56 17.13
N ARG A 212 -17.57 14.27 16.79
CA ARG A 212 -16.38 13.43 16.95
C ARG A 212 -15.69 13.26 15.60
N ILE A 213 -14.40 13.56 15.56
CA ILE A 213 -13.54 13.51 14.38
C ILE A 213 -12.42 12.52 14.68
N VAL A 214 -12.27 11.49 13.85
CA VAL A 214 -11.17 10.51 14.00
C VAL A 214 -10.11 10.79 12.96
N PHE A 215 -8.88 11.04 13.40
CA PHE A 215 -7.73 11.19 12.52
C PHE A 215 -7.17 9.83 12.14
N ARG A 216 -7.02 9.58 10.85
CA ARG A 216 -6.33 8.39 10.33
C ARG A 216 -5.31 8.78 9.28
N VAL A 217 -4.34 7.90 9.09
CA VAL A 217 -3.39 8.01 7.99
C VAL A 217 -3.57 6.78 7.13
N VAL A 218 -4.06 6.96 5.90
CA VAL A 218 -4.18 5.87 4.94
C VAL A 218 -3.01 5.90 3.98
N ALA A 219 -2.39 4.75 3.75
CA ALA A 219 -1.47 4.59 2.65
C ALA A 219 -2.30 4.63 1.36
N GLN A 220 -2.22 5.73 0.60
CA GLN A 220 -2.56 5.66 -0.80
C GLN A 220 -1.32 5.15 -1.52
N ALA A 221 -1.45 3.99 -2.17
CA ALA A 221 -0.52 3.62 -3.21
C ALA A 221 -0.54 4.78 -4.21
N GLY A 222 0.59 5.48 -4.34
CA GLY A 222 0.79 6.35 -5.49
C GLY A 222 0.49 5.48 -6.70
N SER A 223 -0.53 5.83 -7.45
CA SER A 223 -0.70 5.24 -8.77
C SER A 223 0.57 5.62 -9.52
N ASP A 224 1.41 4.62 -9.76
CA ASP A 224 2.52 4.77 -10.68
C ASP A 224 1.92 5.31 -11.98
N PRO A 225 2.29 6.51 -12.46
CA PRO A 225 1.82 6.94 -13.77
C PRO A 225 2.32 5.87 -14.74
N ALA A 226 1.37 5.11 -15.31
CA ALA A 226 1.65 4.04 -16.26
C ALA A 226 2.78 4.50 -17.19
N PRO A 227 3.83 3.68 -17.41
CA PRO A 227 4.94 4.09 -18.24
C PRO A 227 4.36 4.60 -19.55
N ARG A 228 4.61 5.88 -19.85
CA ARG A 228 4.26 6.45 -21.15
C ARG A 228 4.92 5.52 -22.15
N ARG A 229 4.11 4.80 -22.92
CA ARG A 229 4.59 4.16 -24.14
C ARG A 229 5.23 5.28 -24.94
N THR A 230 6.56 5.29 -24.96
CA THR A 230 7.31 6.03 -25.96
C THR A 230 6.96 5.35 -27.27
N ASP A 231 5.99 5.90 -27.97
CA ASP A 231 5.77 5.61 -29.38
C ASP A 231 7.00 6.12 -30.13
N ASP A 232 8.05 5.30 -30.15
CA ASP A 232 9.22 5.50 -31.00
C ASP A 232 9.03 4.62 -32.24
N ALA A 233 8.23 5.14 -33.17
CA ALA A 233 8.16 4.65 -34.54
C ALA A 233 8.07 5.84 -35.51
N THR A 234 8.95 6.83 -35.36
CA THR A 234 9.37 7.64 -36.52
C THR A 234 10.58 6.95 -37.13
N GLN A 235 10.33 5.84 -37.83
CA GLN A 235 11.32 5.29 -38.74
C GLN A 235 11.36 6.23 -39.95
N ARG A 236 12.33 7.14 -39.92
CA ARG A 236 12.81 7.86 -41.09
C ARG A 236 13.22 6.82 -42.13
N HIS A 237 12.45 6.73 -43.21
CA HIS A 237 12.94 6.19 -44.47
C HIS A 237 13.30 7.40 -45.34
N ASP A 238 14.57 7.79 -45.26
CA ASP A 238 15.21 8.66 -46.26
C ASP A 238 16.20 7.80 -47.05
N MET A 239 16.05 7.86 -48.38
CA MET A 239 16.95 7.53 -49.50
C MET A 239 16.21 6.70 -50.56
N GLY A 240 16.04 7.11 -51.82
CA GLY A 240 16.52 8.30 -52.53
C GLY A 240 16.28 8.15 -54.06
N GLY A 241 16.52 9.23 -54.81
CA GLY A 241 16.76 9.22 -56.26
C GLY A 241 15.63 9.81 -57.13
N PHE A 242 15.77 11.05 -57.67
CA PHE A 242 16.36 11.37 -59.00
C PHE A 242 15.36 11.04 -60.14
N TRP A 243 14.71 11.99 -60.85
CA TRP A 243 15.15 13.01 -61.84
C TRP A 243 14.11 14.18 -61.81
N GLY A 244 14.36 15.49 -62.01
CA GLY A 244 15.08 16.29 -63.03
C GLY A 244 14.22 17.57 -63.28
N PRO A 245 14.78 18.75 -63.68
CA PRO A 245 14.11 20.04 -63.50
C PRO A 245 13.24 20.50 -64.69
N ASN A 246 12.40 21.48 -64.35
CA ASN A 246 11.40 22.19 -65.15
C ASN A 246 12.01 23.08 -66.27
N THR A 247 11.44 22.98 -67.48
CA THR A 247 11.30 24.08 -68.46
C THR A 247 10.03 23.86 -69.25
#